data_AF-A0AAE5QUT1-F1
#
_entry.id   AF-A0AAE5QUT1-F1
#
_cell.length_a   1.000
_cell.length_b   1.000
_cell.length_c   1.000
_cell.angle_alpha   90.00
_cell.angle_beta   90.00
_cell.angle_gamma   90.00
#
_symmetry.space_group_name_H-M   'P 1'
#
loop_
_entity.id
_entity.type
_entity.pdbx_description
1 polymer ?
#
loop_
_entity_poly.entity_id
_entity_poly.type
_entity_poly.pdbx_seq_one_letter_code
_entity_poly.pdbx_strand_id
1 'polypeptide(L)'
;YGNILDQSKDINRKFENYARRHGYEAALPLRIIVEAHNYGVSNLYELAAYVQLSEEYIAEILKHYKNKYGIGTHYGEYLITFDPLRVFKYKEI
;
A
#
# COMPACT_ATOMS: atom_id res chain seq x y z
N TYR A 1 3.79 -5.19 -43.73
CA TYR A 1 2.58 -5.29 -42.91
C TYR A 1 2.99 -5.70 -41.50
N GLY A 2 2.99 -4.75 -40.57
CA GLY A 2 3.43 -4.98 -39.18
C GLY A 2 2.34 -5.68 -38.37
N ASN A 3 2.69 -6.80 -37.75
CA ASN A 3 1.79 -7.53 -36.86
C ASN A 3 1.58 -6.75 -35.55
N ILE A 4 0.47 -6.02 -35.47
CA ILE A 4 0.00 -5.31 -34.27
C ILE A 4 -0.86 -6.27 -33.41
N LEU A 5 -0.37 -7.49 -33.17
CA LEU A 5 -1.13 -8.53 -32.46
C LEU A 5 -0.95 -8.52 -30.93
N ASP A 6 -0.03 -7.71 -30.40
CA ASP A 6 0.31 -7.76 -28.96
C ASP A 6 0.09 -6.44 -28.19
N GLN A 7 -0.23 -5.33 -28.87
CA GLN A 7 -0.41 -4.05 -28.17
C GLN A 7 -1.59 -4.07 -27.20
N SER A 8 -2.67 -4.79 -27.50
CA SER A 8 -3.86 -4.86 -26.64
C SER A 8 -3.60 -5.57 -25.31
N LYS A 9 -2.75 -6.61 -25.27
CA LYS A 9 -2.39 -7.28 -24.00
C LYS A 9 -1.51 -6.39 -23.14
N ASP A 10 -0.54 -5.71 -23.75
CA ASP A 10 0.38 -4.81 -23.04
C ASP A 10 -0.36 -3.58 -22.50
N ILE A 11 -1.27 -3.02 -23.30
CA ILE A 11 -2.16 -1.91 -22.94
C ILE A 11 -3.14 -2.35 -21.84
N ASN A 12 -3.81 -3.50 -21.97
CA ASN A 12 -4.72 -4.01 -20.93
C ASN A 12 -3.99 -4.28 -19.62
N ARG A 13 -2.79 -4.89 -19.65
CA ARG A 13 -1.97 -5.11 -18.45
C ARG A 13 -1.54 -3.79 -17.82
N LYS A 14 -1.26 -2.76 -18.62
CA LYS A 14 -0.96 -1.41 -18.13
C LYS A 14 -2.18 -0.75 -17.51
N PHE A 15 -3.36 -0.84 -18.13
CA PHE A 15 -4.62 -0.34 -17.56
C PHE A 15 -5.03 -1.09 -16.30
N GLU A 16 -4.85 -2.41 -16.27
CA GLU A 16 -5.12 -3.25 -15.10
C GLU A 16 -4.14 -2.91 -13.96
N ASN A 17 -2.86 -2.73 -14.26
CA ASN A 17 -1.87 -2.24 -13.29
C ASN A 17 -2.16 -0.80 -12.86
N TYR A 18 -2.69 0.05 -13.74
CA TYR A 18 -3.04 1.43 -13.42
C TYR A 18 -4.29 1.51 -12.54
N ALA A 19 -5.32 0.72 -12.86
CA ALA A 19 -6.52 0.55 -12.04
C ALA A 19 -6.17 -0.10 -10.69
N ARG A 20 -5.27 -1.09 -10.69
CA ARG A 20 -4.74 -1.72 -9.47
C ARG A 20 -3.97 -0.72 -8.61
N ARG A 21 -3.14 0.15 -9.21
CA ARG A 21 -2.43 1.24 -8.50
C ARG A 21 -3.38 2.29 -7.92
N HIS A 22 -4.41 2.70 -8.67
CA HIS A 22 -5.46 3.56 -8.13
C HIS A 22 -6.26 2.87 -7.02
N GLY A 23 -6.45 1.56 -7.14
CA GLY A 23 -7.07 0.73 -6.13
C GLY A 23 -6.24 0.57 -4.85
N TYR A 24 -4.92 0.73 -4.89
CA TYR A 24 -4.06 0.54 -3.71
C TYR A 24 -4.38 1.50 -2.57
N GLU A 25 -4.51 2.79 -2.86
CA GLU A 25 -4.82 3.79 -1.84
C GLU A 25 -6.27 3.68 -1.36
N ALA A 26 -7.17 3.11 -2.17
CA ALA A 26 -8.55 2.83 -1.80
C ALA A 26 -8.69 1.54 -0.96
N ALA A 27 -7.90 0.51 -1.28
CA ALA A 27 -7.92 -0.79 -0.62
C ALA A 27 -7.23 -0.75 0.75
N LEU A 28 -6.14 0.02 0.87
CA LEU A 28 -5.44 0.21 2.14
C LEU A 28 -5.05 1.68 2.33
N PRO A 29 -6.00 2.56 2.70
CA PRO A 29 -5.69 3.94 3.04
C PRO A 29 -4.74 4.03 4.25
N LEU A 30 -3.91 5.09 4.31
CA LEU A 30 -3.04 5.36 5.47
C LEU A 30 -3.81 5.39 6.81
N ARG A 31 -5.08 5.85 6.78
CA ARG A 31 -6.00 5.82 7.93
C ARG A 31 -6.15 4.40 8.49
N ILE A 32 -6.33 3.40 7.63
CA ILE A 32 -6.52 2.00 8.04
C ILE A 32 -5.23 1.43 8.64
N ILE A 33 -4.07 1.83 8.13
CA ILE A 33 -2.76 1.42 8.69
C ILE A 33 -2.64 1.92 10.14
N VAL A 34 -3.02 3.17 10.41
CA VAL A 34 -3.02 3.75 11.76
C VAL A 34 -4.10 3.13 12.65
N GLU A 35 -5.29 2.88 12.11
CA GLU A 35 -6.37 2.23 12.85
C GLU A 35 -5.97 0.82 13.28
N ALA A 36 -5.43 0.01 12.36
CA ALA A 36 -4.91 -1.31 12.64
C ALA A 36 -3.84 -1.26 13.76
N HIS A 37 -2.91 -0.30 13.68
CA HIS A 37 -1.93 -0.09 14.75
C HIS A 37 -2.57 0.19 16.11
N ASN A 38 -3.63 0.99 16.17
CA ASN A 38 -4.36 1.24 17.42
C ASN A 38 -5.12 0.01 17.93
N TYR A 39 -5.45 -0.95 17.06
CA TYR A 39 -5.96 -2.28 17.42
C TYR A 39 -4.86 -3.28 17.85
N GLY A 40 -3.59 -2.87 17.83
CA GLY A 40 -2.44 -3.72 18.18
C GLY A 40 -1.82 -4.45 16.99
N VAL A 41 -2.27 -4.19 15.76
CA VAL A 41 -1.67 -4.74 14.54
C VAL A 41 -0.36 -4.02 14.24
N SER A 42 0.75 -4.74 14.26
CA SER A 42 2.09 -4.14 14.24
C SER A 42 2.98 -4.64 13.11
N ASN A 43 2.53 -5.64 12.35
CA ASN A 43 3.29 -6.23 11.26
C ASN A 43 2.43 -6.52 10.01
N LEU A 44 3.10 -6.86 8.91
CA LEU A 44 2.47 -7.07 7.61
C LEU A 44 1.45 -8.22 7.63
N TYR A 45 1.76 -9.33 8.32
CA TYR A 45 0.89 -10.50 8.40
C TYR A 45 -0.41 -10.17 9.12
N GLU A 46 -0.31 -9.50 10.28
CA GLU A 46 -1.47 -9.05 11.04
C GLU A 46 -2.30 -8.03 10.25
N LEU A 47 -1.65 -7.13 9.51
CA LEU A 47 -2.35 -6.16 8.67
C LEU A 47 -3.12 -6.85 7.55
N ALA A 48 -2.49 -7.81 6.86
CA ALA A 48 -3.12 -8.62 5.82
C ALA A 48 -4.37 -9.33 6.35
N ALA A 49 -4.29 -9.91 7.55
CA ALA A 49 -5.43 -10.52 8.22
C ALA A 49 -6.52 -9.50 8.60
N TYR A 50 -6.14 -8.33 9.13
CA TYR A 50 -7.07 -7.27 9.55
C TYR A 50 -7.91 -6.73 8.38
N VAL A 51 -7.28 -6.49 7.22
CA VAL A 51 -7.99 -5.98 6.03
C VAL A 51 -8.48 -7.08 5.09
N GLN A 52 -8.24 -8.35 5.41
CA GLN A 52 -8.61 -9.53 4.60
C GLN A 52 -8.05 -9.46 3.16
N LEU A 53 -6.80 -9.02 3.02
CA LEU A 53 -6.08 -8.98 1.75
C LEU A 53 -4.89 -9.94 1.81
N SER A 54 -4.40 -10.41 0.65
CA SER A 54 -3.20 -11.24 0.63
C SER A 54 -1.97 -10.43 0.99
N GLU A 55 -0.99 -11.08 1.62
CA GLU A 55 0.28 -10.45 2.00
C GLU A 55 1.02 -9.86 0.80
N GLU A 56 1.01 -10.56 -0.34
CA GLU A 56 1.60 -10.08 -1.60
C GLU A 56 0.95 -8.78 -2.07
N TYR A 57 -0.38 -8.66 -1.93
CA TYR A 57 -1.10 -7.47 -2.31
C TYR A 57 -0.79 -6.30 -1.37
N ILE A 58 -0.71 -6.55 -0.06
CA ILE A 58 -0.27 -5.55 0.93
C ILE A 58 1.16 -5.10 0.66
N ALA A 59 2.08 -6.04 0.37
CA ALA A 59 3.47 -5.72 0.05
C ALA A 59 3.58 -4.80 -1.17
N GLU A 60 2.78 -5.04 -2.22
CA GLU A 60 2.72 -4.17 -3.39
C GLU A 60 2.15 -2.78 -3.06
N ILE A 61 1.15 -2.68 -2.17
CA ILE A 61 0.63 -1.39 -1.69
C ILE A 61 1.67 -0.63 -0.87
N LEU A 62 2.36 -1.30 0.06
CA LEU A 62 3.40 -0.68 0.87
C LEU A 62 4.58 -0.21 0.01
N LYS A 63 4.94 -0.99 -1.01
CA LYS A 63 5.93 -0.58 -2.02
C LYS A 63 5.46 0.61 -2.84
N HIS A 64 4.17 0.68 -3.20
CA HIS A 64 3.59 1.86 -3.84
C HIS A 64 3.72 3.10 -2.94
N TYR A 65 3.36 2.99 -1.65
CA TYR A 65 3.53 4.09 -0.70
C TYR A 65 4.99 4.48 -0.49
N LYS A 66 5.91 3.51 -0.44
CA LYS A 66 7.35 3.76 -0.36
C LYS A 66 7.86 4.54 -1.58
N ASN A 67 7.39 4.20 -2.78
CA ASN A 67 7.75 4.95 -4.00
C ASN A 67 7.14 6.35 -4.03
N LYS A 68 5.97 6.56 -3.42
CA LYS A 68 5.27 7.84 -3.38
C LYS A 68 5.81 8.80 -2.31
N TYR A 69 6.13 8.29 -1.13
CA TYR A 69 6.47 9.08 0.05
C TYR A 69 7.92 8.87 0.54
N GLY A 70 8.66 7.91 -0.02
CA GLY A 70 9.99 7.53 0.45
C GLY A 70 9.93 6.54 1.61
N ILE A 71 10.79 6.70 2.62
CA ILE A 71 10.93 5.74 3.74
C ILE A 71 9.64 5.68 4.60
N GLY A 72 8.91 6.79 4.68
CA GLY A 72 7.70 6.90 5.47
C GLY A 72 6.99 8.23 5.22
N THR A 73 5.81 8.38 5.84
CA THR A 73 5.01 9.60 5.74
C THR A 73 4.34 9.94 7.07
N HIS A 74 4.06 11.23 7.26
CA HIS A 74 3.29 11.72 8.39
C HIS A 74 1.80 11.63 8.07
N TYR A 75 1.05 11.06 9.01
CA TYR A 75 -0.41 11.03 8.98
C TYR A 75 -0.93 11.54 10.32
N GLY A 76 -1.18 12.85 10.40
CA GLY A 76 -1.52 13.53 11.65
C GLY A 76 -0.39 13.42 12.68
N GLU A 77 -0.71 12.89 13.86
CA GLU A 77 0.24 12.63 14.96
C GLU A 77 0.98 11.28 14.83
N TYR A 78 0.86 10.60 13.68
CA TYR A 78 1.51 9.34 13.41
C TYR A 78 2.57 9.45 12.32
N LEU A 79 3.68 8.75 12.49
CA LEU A 79 4.69 8.49 11.47
C LEU A 79 4.55 7.03 11.02
N ILE A 80 4.24 6.84 9.73
CA ILE A 80 4.12 5.52 9.11
C ILE A 80 5.38 5.25 8.31
N THR A 81 6.08 4.15 8.59
CA THR A 81 7.16 3.63 7.74
C THR A 81 6.66 2.44 6.94
N PHE A 82 7.10 2.32 5.69
CA PHE A 82 6.61 1.27 4.78
C PHE A 82 7.55 0.08 4.66
N ASP A 83 8.80 0.19 5.14
CA ASP A 83 9.83 -0.84 5.03
C ASP A 83 10.88 -0.71 6.15
N PRO A 84 10.75 -1.48 7.25
CA PRO A 84 9.61 -2.33 7.60
C PRO A 84 8.34 -1.53 7.91
N LEU A 85 7.17 -2.16 7.81
CA LEU A 85 5.90 -1.57 8.22
C LEU A 85 5.92 -1.27 9.73
N ARG A 86 5.91 0.01 10.11
CA ARG A 86 5.79 0.45 11.51
C ARG A 86 4.98 1.73 11.57
N VAL A 87 4.29 1.92 12.68
CA VAL A 87 3.56 3.15 12.98
C VAL A 87 4.06 3.66 14.31
N PHE A 88 4.51 4.91 14.36
CA PHE A 88 4.94 5.57 15.58
C PHE A 88 3.96 6.70 15.88
N LYS A 89 3.57 6.83 17.14
CA LYS A 89 2.77 7.95 17.61
C LYS A 89 3.69 8.96 18.27
N TYR A 90 3.62 10.23 17.86
CA TYR A 90 4.31 11.29 18.59
C TYR A 90 3.68 11.39 20.00
N LYS A 91 4.51 11.21 21.03
CA LYS A 91 4.16 11.63 22.38
C LYS A 91 4.80 13.00 22.58
N GLU A 92 3.97 14.02 22.75
CA GLU A 92 4.42 15.25 23.40
C GLU A 92 4.89 14.88 24.81
N ILE A 93 6.10 15.31 25.15
CA ILE A 93 6.81 15.01 26.40
C ILE A 93 6.46 16.09 27.42
#